data_AF-A0A2N6MA46-F1
#
_entry.id   AF-A0A2N6MA46-F1
#
_cell.length_a   1.000
_cell.length_b   1.000
_cell.length_c   1.000
_cell.angle_alpha   90.00
_cell.angle_beta   90.00
_cell.angle_gamma   90.00
#
_symmetry.space_group_name_H-M   'P 1'
#
loop_
_entity.id
_entity.type
_entity.pdbx_description
1 polymer ?
#
loop_
_entity_poly.entity_id
_entity_poly.type
_entity_poly.pdbx_seq_one_letter_code
_entity_poly.pdbx_strand_id
1 'polypeptide(L)' 'MLKNLLREAYKTVNQGLCGDRAIAYRSTVKKRLEICSTCEKFDAQAKRCTICGCLMMVKANLEASNCPDGKW' A
#
# COMPACT_ATOMS: atom_id res chain seq x y z
N MET A 1 -3.58 25.39 28.13
CA MET A 1 -3.18 25.21 26.71
C MET A 1 -2.37 23.94 26.50
N LEU A 2 -1.27 23.72 27.22
CA LEU A 2 -0.42 22.52 27.07
C LEU A 2 -1.14 21.17 27.28
N LYS A 3 -2.11 21.11 28.22
CA LYS A 3 -2.90 19.90 28.51
C LYS A 3 -3.79 19.47 27.34
N ASN A 4 -4.28 20.42 26.54
CA ASN A 4 -5.15 20.11 25.40
C ASN A 4 -4.33 19.62 24.21
N LEU A 5 -3.17 20.23 23.96
CA LEU A 5 -2.24 19.80 22.92
C LEU A 5 -1.70 18.39 23.18
N LEU A 6 -1.36 18.06 24.43
CA LEU A 6 -0.93 16.71 24.80
C LEU A 6 -2.04 15.67 24.62
N ARG A 7 -3.30 16.05 24.89
CA ARG A 7 -4.46 15.17 24.70
C ARG A 7 -4.77 14.93 23.23
N GLU A 8 -4.61 15.94 22.39
CA GLU A 8 -4.76 15.81 20.94
C GLU A 8 -3.62 15.00 20.33
N ALA A 9 -2.37 15.26 20.72
CA ALA A 9 -1.22 14.46 20.30
C ALA A 9 -1.40 12.97 20.68
N TYR A 10 -1.87 12.68 21.89
CA TYR A 10 -2.17 11.30 22.33
C TYR A 10 -3.28 10.63 21.51
N LYS A 11 -4.35 11.37 21.16
CA LYS A 11 -5.43 10.85 20.30
C LYS A 11 -4.96 10.60 18.87
N THR A 12 -4.14 11.49 18.31
CA THR A 12 -3.61 11.36 16.95
C THR A 12 -2.64 10.18 16.84
N VAL A 13 -1.83 9.92 17.87
CA VAL A 13 -0.97 8.73 17.93
C VAL A 13 -1.80 7.45 17.97
N ASN A 14 -2.87 7.39 18.78
CA ASN A 14 -3.75 6.22 18.85
C ASN A 14 -4.63 6.02 17.61
N GLN A 15 -4.91 7.07 16.83
CA GLN A 15 -5.68 6.97 15.58
C GLN A 15 -4.80 6.71 14.34
N GLY A 16 -3.52 7.11 14.37
CA GLY A 16 -2.61 7.01 13.23
C GLY A 16 -1.89 5.67 13.07
N LEU A 17 -1.93 4.83 14.10
CA LEU A 17 -1.34 3.49 14.10
C LEU A 17 -2.45 2.46 14.25
N CYS A 18 -3.27 2.31 13.19
CA CYS A 18 -3.93 1.03 12.98
C CYS A 18 -2.82 -0.02 12.98
N GLY A 19 -2.80 -0.89 13.99
CA GLY A 19 -1.71 -1.84 14.30
C GLY A 19 -1.51 -2.95 13.27
N ASP A 20 -1.88 -2.70 12.02
CA ASP A 20 -1.72 -3.63 10.92
C ASP A 20 -0.30 -3.54 10.38
N ARG A 21 0.18 -4.68 9.88
CA ARG A 21 1.53 -4.79 9.36
C ARG A 21 1.70 -3.82 8.17
N ALA A 22 2.73 -2.98 8.19
CA ALA A 22 2.95 -2.04 7.07
C ALA A 22 3.37 -2.75 5.77
N ILE A 23 4.10 -3.86 5.89
CA ILE A 23 4.69 -4.60 4.77
C ILE A 23 4.05 -5.98 4.63
N ALA A 24 3.67 -6.31 3.41
CA ALA A 24 3.07 -7.59 3.07
C ALA A 24 4.06 -8.75 3.17
N TYR A 25 3.52 -9.95 3.41
CA TYR A 25 4.31 -11.18 3.32
C TYR A 25 4.88 -11.37 1.91
N ARG A 26 6.07 -11.97 1.80
CA ARG A 26 6.71 -12.24 0.50
C ARG A 26 5.82 -13.03 -0.46
N SER A 27 5.00 -13.95 0.06
CA SER A 27 4.02 -14.71 -0.73
C SER A 27 2.94 -13.81 -1.34
N THR A 28 2.41 -12.86 -0.57
CA THR A 28 1.44 -11.86 -1.05
C THR A 28 2.06 -10.95 -2.11
N VAL A 29 3.29 -10.46 -1.87
CA VAL A 29 4.02 -9.64 -2.85
C VAL A 29 4.21 -10.39 -4.17
N LYS A 30 4.64 -11.66 -4.12
CA LYS A 30 4.82 -12.51 -5.29
C LYS A 30 3.52 -12.66 -6.08
N LYS A 31 2.41 -13.00 -5.40
CA LYS A 31 1.08 -13.12 -6.02
C LYS A 31 0.64 -11.82 -6.70
N ARG A 32 0.80 -10.67 -6.02
CA ARG A 32 0.44 -9.35 -6.57
C ARG A 32 1.27 -9.00 -7.81
N LEU A 33 2.56 -9.32 -7.81
CA LEU A 33 3.44 -9.11 -8.98
C LEU A 33 3.10 -10.06 -10.14
N GLU A 34 2.77 -11.32 -9.85
CA GLU A 34 2.29 -12.29 -10.85
C GLU A 34 1.01 -11.77 -11.52
N ILE A 35 0.02 -11.29 -10.75
CA ILE A 35 -1.21 -10.68 -11.26
C ILE A 35 -0.91 -9.49 -12.18
N CYS A 36 0.02 -8.61 -11.78
CA CYS A 36 0.39 -7.46 -12.62
C CYS A 36 1.18 -7.86 -13.87
N SER A 37 1.99 -8.92 -13.81
CA SER A 37 2.77 -9.38 -14.97
C SER A 37 1.91 -9.84 -16.14
N THR A 38 0.68 -10.30 -15.87
CA THR A 38 -0.31 -10.70 -16.89
C THR A 38 -1.37 -9.62 -17.15
N CYS A 39 -1.23 -8.42 -16.58
CA CYS A 39 -2.22 -7.36 -16.68
C CYS A 39 -1.96 -6.48 -17.91
N GLU A 40 -2.96 -6.28 -18.76
CA GLU A 40 -2.90 -5.39 -19.94
C GLU A 40 -2.53 -3.93 -19.59
N LYS A 41 -2.77 -3.52 -18.34
CA LYS A 41 -2.52 -2.17 -17.84
C LYS A 41 -1.15 -2.03 -17.16
N PHE A 42 -0.33 -3.06 -17.17
CA PHE A 42 1.03 -3.01 -16.61
C PHE A 42 2.04 -2.64 -17.71
N ASP A 43 2.72 -1.52 -17.51
CA ASP A 43 3.87 -1.15 -18.31
C ASP A 43 5.11 -1.86 -17.75
N ALA A 44 5.54 -2.92 -18.44
CA ALA A 44 6.70 -3.71 -18.06
C ALA A 44 8.04 -2.95 -18.20
N GLN A 45 8.13 -2.00 -19.14
CA GLN A 45 9.34 -1.20 -19.32
C GLN A 45 9.51 -0.21 -18.16
N ALA A 46 8.44 0.51 -17.80
CA ALA A 46 8.45 1.43 -16.67
C ALA A 46 8.30 0.75 -15.30
N LYS A 47 7.93 -0.55 -15.29
CA LYS A 47 7.57 -1.34 -14.09
C LYS A 47 6.44 -0.70 -13.28
N ARG A 48 5.50 -0.06 -13.97
CA ARG A 48 4.41 0.73 -13.37
C ARG A 48 3.05 0.30 -13.90
N CYS A 49 2.01 0.50 -13.10
CA CYS A 49 0.64 0.37 -13.57
C CYS A 49 0.19 1.67 -14.26
N THR A 50 -0.44 1.57 -15.42
CA THR A 50 -0.94 2.72 -16.18
C THR A 50 -2.15 3.41 -15.54
N ILE A 51 -2.87 2.74 -14.62
CA ILE A 51 -4.00 3.35 -13.89
C ILE A 51 -3.53 4.17 -12.69
N CYS A 52 -2.74 3.55 -11.80
CA CYS A 52 -2.34 4.20 -10.55
C CYS A 52 -0.95 4.83 -10.59
N GLY A 53 -0.16 4.61 -11.65
CA GLY A 53 1.18 5.18 -11.83
C GLY A 53 2.26 4.67 -10.87
N CYS A 54 1.91 3.81 -9.91
CA CYS A 54 2.81 3.33 -8.88
C CYS A 54 3.85 2.34 -9.42
N LEU A 55 5.06 2.37 -8.86
CA LEU A 55 6.06 1.33 -9.08
C LEU A 55 5.56 0.02 -8.46
N MET A 56 5.34 -1.01 -9.28
CA MET A 56 4.63 -2.21 -8.83
C MET A 56 5.37 -2.98 -7.75
N MET A 57 6.71 -2.94 -7.76
CA MET A 57 7.53 -3.52 -6.70
C MET A 57 7.23 -2.88 -5.33
N VAL A 58 7.00 -1.57 -5.27
CA VAL A 58 6.67 -0.86 -4.02
C VAL A 58 5.20 -1.11 -3.65
N LYS A 59 4.28 -0.90 -4.59
CA LYS A 59 2.83 -1.05 -4.34
C LYS A 59 2.48 -2.45 -3.85
N ALA A 60 3.08 -3.50 -4.41
CA ALA A 60 2.85 -4.87 -4.00
C ALA A 60 3.31 -5.17 -2.55
N ASN A 61 4.34 -4.46 -2.07
CA ASN A 61 4.89 -4.60 -0.71
C ASN A 61 4.04 -3.91 0.37
N LEU A 62 3.19 -2.95 0.02
CA LEU A 62 2.34 -2.28 1.00
C LEU A 62 1.15 -3.17 1.36
N GLU A 63 1.03 -3.58 2.63
CA GLU A 63 -0.03 -4.50 3.05
C GLU A 63 -1.42 -3.93 2.75
N ALA A 64 -1.65 -2.68 3.15
CA ALA A 64 -2.89 -1.95 2.97
C ALA A 64 -3.17 -1.49 1.51
N SER A 65 -2.32 -1.84 0.54
CA SER A 65 -2.52 -1.41 -0.84
C SER A 65 -3.43 -2.36 -1.62
N ASN A 66 -4.48 -1.80 -2.22
CA ASN A 66 -5.39 -2.49 -3.13
C ASN A 66 -5.14 -2.13 -4.61
N CYS A 67 -5.57 -3.00 -5.52
CA CYS A 67 -5.60 -2.72 -6.95
C CYS A 67 -6.78 -1.79 -7.30
N PRO A 68 -6.59 -0.70 -8.08
CA PRO A 68 -7.71 0.15 -8.50
C PRO A 68 -8.74 -0.59 -9.38
N ASP A 69 -8.35 -1.70 -10.02
CA ASP A 69 -9.23 -2.59 -10.79
C ASP A 69 -9.81 -3.75 -9.97
N GLY A 70 -9.52 -3.83 -8.66
CA GLY A 70 -10.00 -4.91 -7.80
C GLY A 70 -9.38 -6.29 -8.06
N LYS A 71 -8.22 -6.36 -8.75
CA LYS A 71 -7.52 -7.64 -9.00
C LYS A 71 -6.83 -8.23 -7.76
N TRP A 72 -6.63 -7.41 -6.72
CA TRP A 72 -6.24 -7.81 -5.36
C TRP A 72 -6.57 -6.69 -4.36
#